data_AF-A0A940J2T9-F1
#
_entry.id   AF-A0A940J2T9-F1
#
_cell.length_a   1.000
_cell.length_b   1.000
_cell.length_c   1.000
_cell.angle_alpha   90.00
_cell.angle_beta   90.00
_cell.angle_gamma   90.00
#
_symmetry.space_group_name_H-M   'P 1'
#
loop_
_entity.id
_entity.type
_entity.pdbx_description
1 polymer ?
#
loop_
_entity_poly.entity_id
_entity_poly.type
_entity_poly.pdbx_seq_one_letter_code
_entity_poly.pdbx_strand_id
1 'polypeptide(L)'
;MRKLTDVRDESGAVAIVVAILAVLLFSSAALTVDLGNAWARKREVQKQVDVAALSVGWMLPMTAANKADIANGVADYFTAQANAVLGQRAVTGAQLVDGDLGNGEVVFQHKDGTSCTDKCPQLRVFAPPAEVDFGLASAMGFSHVDVQRDATVRLVSGLPPKDKTIPFWLPSGCGYGPTEGDTTQGGTNQATATPTATPTATPTATPTATATTAGTRYVPTPVGTHLLNGTDVTPVTNLGSVTISGYFVTGVGNEFKKVTLRAFPPTGSAFVDFAAQTAGNGVVPSFTIGTEISSIPGDWYVYALAQKNNSEEYSSNHLVLRVTPPVVGPSPTPTPTANPTDSAVAVGCIGQDRGNFGQLDSPRLEGGTKQQRLGRNIALGIDHLLAPYQFAPDQPERKWCGSGGTLLPGAQLDDTSRDGNNCITGDTGNDGPKMYDGLVTGIAAVAPGRLDVVNGHTVCPGRSDFTLDGKVLNNDVLSCYLRNGATLDSIASTSGVTTDMLDQSIITSPRFVWLPVVYATDRAQKDFQPIRYFVPGFITDETQTAPATAGNGLDINGNSVKVLHIFTFNRDALVPLEDSDSVDYDDSVGGGTVHLVG
;
A
#
# COMPACT_ATOMS: atom_id res chain seq x y z
N MET A 1 -45.67 26.23 86.29
CA MET A 1 -45.92 26.93 85.02
C MET A 1 -45.32 26.14 83.89
N ARG A 2 -46.12 25.37 83.15
CA ARG A 2 -45.67 24.62 81.97
C ARG A 2 -46.11 25.45 80.75
N LYS A 3 -45.18 26.17 80.11
CA LYS A 3 -45.44 26.85 78.84
C LYS A 3 -45.78 25.76 77.82
N LEU A 4 -47.07 25.59 77.51
CA LEU A 4 -47.51 24.94 76.29
C LEU A 4 -47.12 25.90 75.17
N THR A 5 -45.91 25.73 74.64
CA THR A 5 -45.57 26.24 73.31
C THR A 5 -46.49 25.52 72.34
N ASP A 6 -47.52 26.23 71.91
CA ASP A 6 -48.36 25.85 70.78
C ASP A 6 -47.46 25.84 69.56
N VAL A 7 -46.91 24.66 69.24
CA VAL A 7 -46.06 24.47 68.06
C VAL A 7 -47.02 24.49 66.89
N ARG A 8 -46.96 25.55 66.07
CA ARG A 8 -47.73 25.63 64.83
C ARG A 8 -47.47 24.38 63.99
N ASP A 9 -48.54 23.69 63.64
CA ASP A 9 -48.50 22.52 62.77
C ASP A 9 -48.30 22.97 61.31
N GLU A 10 -47.09 22.77 60.78
CA GLU A 10 -46.74 23.09 59.39
C GLU A 10 -47.03 21.94 58.42
N SER A 11 -47.68 20.86 58.86
CA SER A 11 -47.93 19.66 58.05
C SER A 11 -48.65 19.95 56.73
N GLY A 12 -49.56 20.93 56.70
CA GLY A 12 -50.25 21.35 55.48
C GLY A 12 -49.34 22.02 54.45
N ALA A 13 -48.43 22.89 54.90
CA ALA A 13 -47.45 23.55 54.03
C ALA A 13 -46.43 22.54 53.49
N VAL A 14 -45.97 21.62 54.34
CA VAL A 14 -45.08 20.52 53.95
C VAL A 14 -45.73 19.64 52.88
N ALA A 15 -47.01 19.29 53.03
CA ALA A 15 -47.72 18.48 52.05
C ALA A 15 -47.80 19.14 50.66
N ILE A 16 -48.05 20.45 50.60
CA ILE A 16 -48.08 21.21 49.33
C ILE A 16 -46.69 21.23 48.68
N VAL A 17 -45.64 21.50 49.46
CA VAL A 17 -44.25 21.53 48.94
C VAL A 17 -43.84 20.15 48.42
N VAL A 18 -44.14 19.07 49.16
CA VAL A 18 -43.85 17.70 48.72
C VAL A 18 -44.61 17.36 47.44
N ALA A 19 -45.87 17.77 47.31
CA ALA A 19 -46.65 17.52 46.09
C ALA A 19 -46.04 18.23 44.86
N ILE A 20 -45.64 19.50 45.00
CA ILE A 20 -45.00 20.26 43.91
C ILE A 20 -43.65 19.63 43.53
N LEU A 21 -42.82 19.30 44.52
CA LEU A 21 -41.52 18.66 44.27
C LEU A 21 -41.67 17.27 43.64
N ALA A 22 -42.65 16.49 44.07
CA ALA A 22 -42.92 15.17 43.49
C ALA A 22 -43.28 15.29 42.00
N VAL A 23 -44.17 16.21 41.62
CA VAL A 23 -44.49 16.45 40.20
C VAL A 23 -43.23 16.82 39.42
N LEU A 24 -42.43 17.76 39.92
CA LEU A 24 -41.19 18.17 39.24
C LEU A 24 -40.19 17.02 39.09
N LEU A 25 -40.03 16.18 40.11
CA LEU A 25 -39.13 15.03 40.08
C LEU A 25 -39.63 13.96 39.10
N PHE A 26 -40.92 13.65 39.10
CA PHE A 26 -41.50 12.69 38.15
C PHE A 26 -41.45 13.21 36.72
N SER A 27 -41.71 14.50 36.50
CA SER A 27 -41.54 15.17 35.22
C SER A 27 -40.10 15.07 34.69
N SER A 28 -39.12 15.29 35.57
CA SER A 28 -37.70 15.20 35.21
C SER A 28 -37.29 13.76 34.89
N ALA A 29 -37.78 12.79 35.67
CA ALA A 29 -37.54 11.37 35.45
C ALA A 29 -38.16 10.89 34.13
N ALA A 30 -39.41 11.29 33.87
CA ALA A 30 -40.13 11.02 32.62
C ALA A 30 -39.34 11.48 31.40
N LEU A 31 -38.93 12.76 31.40
CA LEU A 31 -38.13 13.36 30.34
C LEU A 31 -36.78 12.65 30.18
N THR A 32 -36.14 12.22 31.28
CA THR A 32 -34.86 11.50 31.22
C THR A 32 -35.01 10.14 30.51
N VAL A 33 -36.09 9.40 30.78
CA VAL A 33 -36.35 8.10 30.13
C VAL A 33 -36.61 8.29 28.64
N ASP A 34 -37.44 9.25 28.28
CA ASP A 34 -37.79 9.52 26.88
C ASP A 34 -36.58 10.06 26.08
N LEU A 35 -35.77 10.95 26.66
CA LEU A 35 -34.50 11.37 26.06
C LEU A 35 -33.50 10.22 25.93
N GLY A 36 -33.49 9.28 26.88
CA GLY A 36 -32.69 8.06 26.80
C GLY A 36 -33.08 7.20 25.60
N ASN A 37 -34.39 7.04 25.35
CA ASN A 37 -34.91 6.34 24.18
C ASN A 37 -34.55 7.07 22.88
N ALA A 38 -34.72 8.40 22.84
CA ALA A 38 -34.33 9.21 21.69
C ALA A 38 -32.82 9.12 21.38
N TRP A 39 -31.98 9.10 22.42
CA TRP A 39 -30.54 8.91 22.27
C TRP A 39 -30.18 7.52 21.75
N ALA A 40 -30.85 6.46 22.24
CA ALA A 40 -30.66 5.10 21.74
C ALA A 40 -31.04 5.00 20.26
N ARG A 41 -32.22 5.53 19.87
CA ARG A 41 -32.66 5.63 18.48
C ARG A 41 -31.63 6.36 17.62
N LYS A 42 -31.13 7.50 18.09
CA LYS A 42 -30.13 8.30 17.38
C LYS A 42 -28.86 7.52 17.05
N ARG A 43 -28.44 6.57 17.90
CA ARG A 43 -27.30 5.67 17.62
C ARG A 43 -27.64 4.57 16.63
N GLU A 44 -28.86 4.05 16.64
CA GLU A 44 -29.33 3.10 15.62
C GLU A 44 -29.35 3.76 14.24
N VAL A 45 -29.90 4.97 14.12
CA VAL A 45 -29.92 5.75 12.87
C VAL A 45 -28.48 6.05 12.40
N GLN A 46 -27.56 6.39 13.31
CA GLN A 46 -26.14 6.61 12.93
C GLN A 46 -25.53 5.34 12.32
N LYS A 47 -25.64 4.19 12.99
CA LYS A 47 -25.10 2.92 12.47
C LYS A 47 -25.71 2.55 11.12
N GLN A 48 -27.01 2.75 10.97
CA GLN A 48 -27.71 2.46 9.73
C GLN A 48 -27.18 3.33 8.58
N VAL A 49 -26.98 4.64 8.80
CA VAL A 49 -26.50 5.55 7.75
C VAL A 49 -25.02 5.34 7.42
N ASP A 50 -24.18 5.03 8.41
CA ASP A 50 -22.75 4.71 8.19
C ASP A 50 -22.61 3.50 7.25
N VAL A 51 -23.34 2.42 7.55
CA VAL A 51 -23.27 1.19 6.75
C VAL A 51 -23.98 1.36 5.41
N ALA A 52 -25.09 2.10 5.35
CA ALA A 52 -25.75 2.43 4.09
C ALA A 52 -24.78 3.14 3.14
N ALA A 53 -24.09 4.17 3.62
CA ALA A 53 -23.12 4.93 2.84
C ALA A 53 -21.95 4.05 2.38
N LEU A 54 -21.37 3.24 3.27
CA LEU A 54 -20.29 2.30 2.91
C LEU A 54 -20.72 1.25 1.88
N SER A 55 -21.95 0.73 1.98
CA SER A 55 -22.46 -0.34 1.13
C SER A 55 -22.54 0.03 -0.35
N VAL A 56 -22.69 1.32 -0.65
CA VAL A 56 -22.77 1.86 -2.01
C VAL A 56 -21.53 2.65 -2.41
N GLY A 57 -20.62 2.92 -1.48
CA GLY A 57 -19.45 3.75 -1.76
C GLY A 57 -18.53 3.17 -2.83
N TRP A 58 -18.52 1.84 -3.03
CA TRP A 58 -17.76 1.18 -4.12
C TRP A 58 -18.27 1.55 -5.53
N MET A 59 -19.48 2.10 -5.63
CA MET A 59 -20.05 2.60 -6.88
C MET A 59 -19.58 4.02 -7.22
N LEU A 60 -18.81 4.67 -6.33
CA LEU A 60 -18.18 5.96 -6.62
C LEU A 60 -17.05 5.78 -7.66
N PRO A 61 -16.74 6.82 -8.45
CA PRO A 61 -17.34 8.14 -8.44
C PRO A 61 -18.77 8.12 -9.01
N MET A 62 -19.65 8.98 -8.49
CA MET A 62 -20.98 9.10 -9.08
C MET A 62 -20.87 9.77 -10.45
N THR A 63 -21.56 9.16 -11.42
CA THR A 63 -21.78 9.67 -12.77
C THR A 63 -23.28 9.75 -13.04
N ALA A 64 -23.67 10.44 -14.10
CA ALA A 64 -25.08 10.48 -14.52
C ALA A 64 -25.68 9.07 -14.75
N ALA A 65 -24.85 8.09 -15.13
CA ALA A 65 -25.30 6.73 -15.43
C ALA A 65 -25.60 5.89 -14.17
N ASN A 66 -24.84 6.06 -13.09
CA ASN A 66 -24.97 5.25 -11.87
C ASN A 66 -25.67 5.99 -10.70
N LYS A 67 -25.99 7.28 -10.83
CA LYS A 67 -26.63 8.08 -9.77
C LYS A 67 -27.88 7.40 -9.18
N ALA A 68 -28.76 6.88 -10.06
CA ALA A 68 -29.98 6.20 -9.63
C ALA A 68 -29.68 4.88 -8.92
N ASP A 69 -28.67 4.13 -9.37
CA ASP A 69 -28.28 2.85 -8.78
C ASP A 69 -27.70 3.05 -7.38
N ILE A 70 -26.90 4.10 -7.16
CA ILE A 70 -26.39 4.47 -5.84
C ILE A 70 -27.55 4.79 -4.90
N ALA A 71 -28.49 5.65 -5.33
CA ALA A 71 -29.65 6.02 -4.52
C ALA A 71 -30.55 4.81 -4.22
N ASN A 72 -30.76 3.91 -5.18
CA ASN A 72 -31.49 2.66 -4.98
C ASN A 72 -30.77 1.75 -3.97
N GLY A 73 -29.44 1.61 -4.05
CA GLY A 73 -28.66 0.82 -3.10
C GLY A 73 -28.78 1.34 -1.66
N VAL A 74 -28.80 2.66 -1.46
CA VAL A 74 -29.04 3.27 -0.15
C VAL A 74 -30.48 3.01 0.33
N ALA A 75 -31.47 3.19 -0.55
CA ALA A 75 -32.88 2.95 -0.23
C ALA A 75 -33.17 1.49 0.12
N ASP A 76 -32.57 0.55 -0.62
CA ASP A 76 -32.65 -0.89 -0.36
C ASP A 76 -32.04 -1.22 1.00
N TYR A 77 -30.91 -0.59 1.35
CA TYR A 77 -30.30 -0.77 2.68
C TYR A 77 -31.22 -0.27 3.80
N PHE A 78 -31.81 0.92 3.67
CA PHE A 78 -32.75 1.48 4.66
C PHE A 78 -34.03 0.67 4.80
N THR A 79 -34.53 0.10 3.70
CA THR A 79 -35.83 -0.60 3.66
C THR A 79 -35.71 -2.09 3.98
N ALA A 80 -34.51 -2.66 3.92
CA ALA A 80 -34.28 -4.04 4.31
C ALA A 80 -34.68 -4.28 5.78
N GLN A 81 -35.51 -5.30 6.02
CA GLN A 81 -36.03 -5.60 7.36
C GLN A 81 -34.93 -5.80 8.42
N ALA A 82 -33.77 -6.33 8.02
CA ALA A 82 -32.62 -6.53 8.92
C ALA A 82 -31.97 -5.22 9.40
N ASN A 83 -32.18 -4.12 8.68
CA ASN A 83 -31.57 -2.81 8.94
C ASN A 83 -32.62 -1.74 9.32
N ALA A 84 -33.90 -2.12 9.39
CA ALA A 84 -34.98 -1.18 9.66
C ALA A 84 -34.85 -0.60 11.07
N VAL A 85 -34.91 0.73 11.17
CA VAL A 85 -34.96 1.44 12.44
C VAL A 85 -36.42 1.75 12.75
N LEU A 86 -36.90 1.39 13.94
CA LEU A 86 -38.28 1.68 14.35
C LEU A 86 -38.55 3.20 14.34
N GLY A 87 -39.72 3.60 13.87
CA GLY A 87 -40.12 5.01 13.70
C GLY A 87 -39.65 5.64 12.38
N GLN A 88 -38.89 4.92 11.55
CA GLN A 88 -38.41 5.42 10.27
C GLN A 88 -39.32 5.01 9.11
N ARG A 89 -39.57 5.92 8.17
CA ARG A 89 -40.34 5.62 6.94
C ARG A 89 -39.47 4.84 5.95
N ALA A 90 -40.07 3.88 5.26
CA ALA A 90 -39.47 3.28 4.07
C ALA A 90 -39.32 4.32 2.96
N VAL A 91 -38.25 4.21 2.17
CA VAL A 91 -37.90 5.19 1.14
C VAL A 91 -37.47 4.49 -0.14
N THR A 92 -37.57 5.21 -1.24
CA THR A 92 -37.17 4.75 -2.57
C THR A 92 -35.97 5.56 -3.06
N GLY A 93 -35.18 5.01 -3.99
CA GLY A 93 -34.04 5.75 -4.52
C GLY A 93 -34.44 7.08 -5.20
N ALA A 94 -35.65 7.17 -5.77
CA ALA A 94 -36.17 8.41 -6.35
C ALA A 94 -36.45 9.50 -5.30
N GLN A 95 -36.86 9.12 -4.09
CA GLN A 95 -37.05 10.06 -2.98
C GLN A 95 -35.70 10.56 -2.47
N LEU A 96 -34.69 9.70 -2.41
CA LEU A 96 -33.37 10.09 -1.93
C LEU A 96 -32.60 11.06 -2.86
N VAL A 97 -33.13 11.44 -4.01
CA VAL A 97 -32.48 12.37 -4.96
C VAL A 97 -33.38 13.55 -5.35
N ASP A 98 -34.48 13.77 -4.62
CA ASP A 98 -35.47 14.80 -4.93
C ASP A 98 -35.20 16.15 -4.24
N GLY A 99 -34.22 16.19 -3.32
CA GLY A 99 -33.82 17.38 -2.56
C GLY A 99 -34.56 17.56 -1.23
N ASP A 100 -35.40 16.61 -0.82
CA ASP A 100 -36.18 16.66 0.42
C ASP A 100 -35.53 15.85 1.56
N LEU A 101 -34.77 16.54 2.41
CA LEU A 101 -34.18 15.96 3.62
C LEU A 101 -35.20 15.31 4.57
N GLY A 102 -36.49 15.66 4.48
CA GLY A 102 -37.56 15.09 5.31
C GLY A 102 -37.85 13.63 5.02
N ASN A 103 -37.40 13.11 3.87
CA ASN A 103 -37.47 11.69 3.53
C ASN A 103 -36.07 11.04 3.44
N GLY A 104 -35.03 11.70 3.94
CA GLY A 104 -33.64 11.30 3.68
C GLY A 104 -33.17 11.80 2.31
N GLU A 105 -31.86 11.77 2.06
CA GLU A 105 -31.29 12.33 0.83
C GLU A 105 -29.90 11.77 0.59
N VAL A 106 -29.48 11.68 -0.68
CA VAL A 106 -28.09 11.44 -1.06
C VAL A 106 -27.53 12.65 -1.79
N VAL A 107 -26.54 13.30 -1.19
CA VAL A 107 -25.86 14.48 -1.75
C VAL A 107 -24.50 14.06 -2.27
N PHE A 108 -24.25 14.29 -3.56
CA PHE A 108 -22.97 14.04 -4.19
C PHE A 108 -22.12 15.30 -4.21
N GLN A 109 -20.86 15.17 -3.78
CA GLN A 109 -19.97 16.32 -3.54
C GLN A 109 -18.55 16.08 -4.06
N HIS A 110 -17.82 17.18 -4.26
CA HIS A 110 -16.36 17.20 -4.29
C HIS A 110 -15.80 17.07 -2.86
N LYS A 111 -14.48 16.89 -2.74
CA LYS A 111 -13.79 16.78 -1.44
C LYS A 111 -14.03 17.98 -0.53
N ASP A 112 -14.15 19.18 -1.10
CA ASP A 112 -14.39 20.43 -0.37
C ASP A 112 -15.86 20.60 0.08
N GLY A 113 -16.72 19.62 -0.21
CA GLY A 113 -18.14 19.63 0.14
C GLY A 113 -19.04 20.38 -0.85
N THR A 114 -18.49 20.95 -1.92
CA THR A 114 -19.30 21.56 -2.98
C THR A 114 -20.06 20.50 -3.77
N SER A 115 -21.29 20.79 -4.18
CA SER A 115 -22.10 19.86 -4.97
C SER A 115 -21.48 19.60 -6.34
N CYS A 116 -21.60 18.38 -6.83
CA CYS A 116 -21.11 18.00 -8.15
C CYS A 116 -22.16 17.20 -8.92
N THR A 117 -22.07 17.26 -10.26
CA THR A 117 -23.05 16.64 -11.16
C THR A 117 -22.50 15.43 -11.92
N ASP A 118 -21.18 15.26 -11.93
CA ASP A 118 -20.50 14.15 -12.58
C ASP A 118 -19.14 13.92 -11.92
N LYS A 119 -18.66 12.67 -11.97
CA LYS A 119 -17.42 12.19 -11.35
C LYS A 119 -17.25 12.60 -9.88
N CYS A 120 -18.33 12.53 -9.12
CA CYS A 120 -18.31 12.92 -7.72
C CYS A 120 -17.62 11.88 -6.85
N PRO A 121 -16.49 12.21 -6.20
CA PRO A 121 -15.79 11.25 -5.36
C PRO A 121 -16.41 11.14 -3.96
N GLN A 122 -17.36 11.98 -3.58
CA GLN A 122 -17.96 12.00 -2.25
C GLN A 122 -19.47 11.84 -2.31
N LEU A 123 -20.01 11.04 -1.40
CA LEU A 123 -21.43 10.81 -1.18
C LEU A 123 -21.74 11.06 0.29
N ARG A 124 -22.65 12.00 0.56
CA ARG A 124 -23.23 12.22 1.88
C ARG A 124 -24.66 11.68 1.90
N VAL A 125 -24.92 10.74 2.80
CA VAL A 125 -26.22 10.11 2.96
C VAL A 125 -26.89 10.69 4.21
N PHE A 126 -28.12 11.18 4.06
CA PHE A 126 -29.01 11.55 5.15
C PHE A 126 -30.03 10.44 5.33
N ALA A 127 -30.11 9.88 6.54
CA ALA A 127 -31.14 8.92 6.87
C ALA A 127 -32.53 9.59 6.86
N PRO A 128 -33.60 8.88 6.49
CA PRO A 128 -34.95 9.33 6.79
C PRO A 128 -35.11 9.55 8.30
N PRO A 129 -35.79 10.61 8.77
CA PRO A 129 -36.00 10.82 10.20
C PRO A 129 -36.72 9.62 10.85
N ALA A 130 -36.29 9.25 12.05
CA ALA A 130 -36.97 8.26 12.87
C ALA A 130 -37.73 8.95 14.02
N GLU A 131 -39.04 8.79 14.06
CA GLU A 131 -39.91 9.33 15.11
C GLU A 131 -39.74 8.52 16.40
N VAL A 132 -39.56 9.22 17.52
CA VAL A 132 -39.51 8.63 18.85
C VAL A 132 -40.64 9.18 19.69
N ASP A 133 -41.69 8.37 19.84
CA ASP A 133 -42.81 8.68 20.72
C ASP A 133 -42.36 8.74 22.18
N PHE A 134 -42.76 9.81 22.86
CA PHE A 134 -42.52 9.98 24.29
C PHE A 134 -43.64 9.34 25.09
N GLY A 135 -43.29 8.38 25.93
CA GLY A 135 -44.26 7.70 26.77
C GLY A 135 -44.68 8.57 27.96
N LEU A 136 -43.69 9.00 28.75
CA LEU A 136 -43.94 9.65 30.04
C LEU A 136 -44.04 11.18 29.92
N ALA A 137 -43.26 11.78 29.03
CA ALA A 137 -43.26 13.21 28.77
C ALA A 137 -44.50 13.68 27.99
N SER A 138 -45.27 12.76 27.40
CA SER A 138 -46.57 13.06 26.79
C SER A 138 -47.58 13.65 27.78
N ALA A 139 -47.50 13.25 29.06
CA ALA A 139 -48.29 13.83 30.14
C ALA A 139 -47.99 15.33 30.38
N MET A 140 -46.86 15.83 29.88
CA MET A 140 -46.44 17.23 29.96
C MET A 140 -46.61 17.97 28.61
N GLY A 141 -47.21 17.34 27.60
CA GLY A 141 -47.46 17.93 26.29
C GLY A 141 -46.37 17.69 25.23
N PHE A 142 -45.36 16.86 25.52
CA PHE A 142 -44.35 16.46 24.53
C PHE A 142 -44.67 15.08 23.98
N SER A 143 -45.12 14.97 22.72
CA SER A 143 -45.55 13.68 22.15
C SER A 143 -44.45 12.89 21.44
N HIS A 144 -43.48 13.55 20.81
CA HIS A 144 -42.42 12.88 20.05
C HIS A 144 -41.20 13.77 19.83
N VAL A 145 -40.13 13.17 19.30
CA VAL A 145 -39.00 13.86 18.66
C VAL A 145 -38.51 13.07 17.45
N ASP A 146 -38.19 13.77 16.36
CA ASP A 146 -37.54 13.17 15.21
C ASP A 146 -36.03 13.15 15.40
N VAL A 147 -35.42 12.00 15.14
CA VAL A 147 -33.95 11.88 15.11
C VAL A 147 -33.48 11.52 13.70
N GLN A 148 -32.55 12.31 13.20
CA GLN A 148 -31.92 12.13 11.91
C GLN A 148 -30.40 12.13 12.07
N ARG A 149 -29.71 11.39 11.21
CA ARG A 149 -28.24 11.38 11.09
C ARG A 149 -27.83 11.34 9.64
N ASP A 150 -26.57 11.66 9.43
CA ASP A 150 -25.91 11.56 8.16
C ASP A 150 -24.55 10.88 8.30
N ALA A 151 -24.06 10.35 7.19
CA ALA A 151 -22.71 9.82 7.03
C ALA A 151 -22.18 10.25 5.67
N THR A 152 -20.89 10.52 5.59
CA THR A 152 -20.23 10.79 4.31
C THR A 152 -19.28 9.66 4.01
N VAL A 153 -19.31 9.16 2.78
CA VAL A 153 -18.24 8.32 2.23
C VAL A 153 -17.51 9.05 1.12
N ARG A 154 -16.21 8.81 1.03
CA ARG A 154 -15.34 9.40 0.01
C ARG A 154 -14.51 8.31 -0.64
N LEU A 155 -14.48 8.35 -1.96
CA LEU A 155 -13.51 7.67 -2.79
C LEU A 155 -12.22 8.49 -2.80
N VAL A 156 -11.12 7.85 -2.43
CA VAL A 156 -9.77 8.41 -2.53
C VAL A 156 -8.95 7.52 -3.46
N SER A 157 -7.92 8.05 -4.11
CA SER A 157 -7.05 7.20 -4.91
C SER A 157 -6.17 6.33 -4.00
N GLY A 158 -5.90 5.10 -4.41
CA GLY A 158 -4.98 4.20 -3.70
C GLY A 158 -3.49 4.54 -3.92
N LEU A 159 -3.19 5.76 -4.41
CA LEU A 159 -1.86 6.21 -4.78
C LEU A 159 -1.12 6.87 -3.63
N PRO A 160 0.21 6.78 -3.63
CA PRO A 160 1.03 7.60 -2.77
C PRO A 160 0.78 9.11 -2.93
N PRO A 161 0.87 9.88 -1.83
CA PRO A 161 0.99 11.33 -1.90
C PRO A 161 2.23 11.74 -2.72
N LYS A 162 2.10 12.78 -3.53
CA LYS A 162 3.20 13.27 -4.39
C LYS A 162 4.40 13.76 -3.59
N ASP A 163 4.16 14.37 -2.43
CA ASP A 163 5.18 14.88 -1.52
C ASP A 163 5.95 13.77 -0.78
N LYS A 164 5.37 12.57 -0.72
CA LYS A 164 6.00 11.36 -0.16
C LYS A 164 6.64 10.47 -1.21
N THR A 165 6.33 10.67 -2.49
CA THR A 165 6.95 9.91 -3.58
C THR A 165 8.27 10.55 -3.97
N ILE A 166 9.37 9.80 -3.82
CA ILE A 166 10.73 10.28 -4.13
C ILE A 166 11.17 9.80 -5.52
N PRO A 167 12.12 10.49 -6.18
CA PRO A 167 12.50 10.21 -7.56
C PRO A 167 13.48 9.02 -7.64
N PHE A 168 13.08 7.87 -7.11
CA PHE A 168 13.80 6.62 -7.17
C PHE A 168 12.83 5.49 -7.51
N TRP A 169 13.30 4.42 -8.13
CA TRP A 169 12.45 3.28 -8.48
C TRP A 169 13.12 1.96 -8.18
N LEU A 170 12.30 0.96 -7.81
CA LEU A 170 12.77 -0.38 -7.51
C LEU A 170 12.46 -1.35 -8.65
N PRO A 171 13.37 -2.26 -9.01
CA PRO A 171 13.02 -3.37 -9.89
C PRO A 171 12.11 -4.36 -9.14
N SER A 172 11.21 -5.00 -9.88
CA SER A 172 10.35 -6.06 -9.37
C SER A 172 11.18 -7.18 -8.76
N GLY A 173 10.80 -7.66 -7.57
CA GLY A 173 11.58 -8.62 -6.79
C GLY A 173 12.42 -7.98 -5.67
N CYS A 174 12.59 -6.65 -5.69
CA CYS A 174 13.18 -5.87 -4.60
C CYS A 174 12.14 -5.20 -3.71
N GLY A 175 10.96 -5.81 -3.57
CA GLY A 175 9.83 -5.17 -2.91
C GLY A 175 10.10 -4.88 -1.43
N TYR A 176 10.77 -5.77 -0.71
CA TYR A 176 10.81 -5.71 0.76
C TYR A 176 12.21 -6.01 1.32
N GLY A 177 12.55 -5.35 2.42
CA GLY A 177 13.83 -5.45 3.11
C GLY A 177 14.75 -4.24 2.86
N PRO A 178 16.02 -4.32 3.30
CA PRO A 178 17.04 -3.31 3.01
C PRO A 178 17.31 -3.17 1.52
N THR A 179 17.31 -1.93 1.03
CA THR A 179 17.62 -1.57 -0.35
C THR A 179 18.56 -0.36 -0.36
N GLU A 180 19.40 -0.26 -1.38
CA GLU A 180 20.44 0.78 -1.48
C GLU A 180 20.41 1.50 -2.83
N GLY A 181 20.69 2.80 -2.79
CA GLY A 181 20.91 3.66 -3.94
C GLY A 181 22.36 4.15 -3.93
N ASP A 182 23.25 3.46 -4.65
CA ASP A 182 24.68 3.80 -4.74
C ASP A 182 24.91 4.89 -5.80
N THR A 183 25.68 5.92 -5.46
CA THR A 183 26.05 7.01 -6.39
C THR A 183 27.45 6.83 -6.99
N THR A 184 28.18 5.81 -6.56
CA THR A 184 29.50 5.52 -7.13
C THR A 184 29.32 4.94 -8.53
N GLN A 185 29.78 5.70 -9.53
CA GLN A 185 29.91 5.18 -10.90
C GLN A 185 30.67 3.85 -10.83
N GLY A 186 30.05 2.76 -11.31
CA GLY A 186 30.46 1.37 -11.08
C GLY A 186 31.80 0.93 -11.71
N GLY A 187 32.86 1.73 -11.57
CA GLY A 187 34.20 1.52 -12.11
C GLY A 187 35.18 0.79 -11.20
N THR A 188 34.84 0.52 -9.93
CA THR A 188 35.72 -0.24 -9.03
C THR A 188 34.96 -1.39 -8.39
N ASN A 189 35.50 -2.61 -8.56
CA ASN A 189 35.00 -3.86 -8.02
C ASN A 189 34.61 -3.74 -6.53
N GLN A 190 33.32 -3.60 -6.25
CA GLN A 190 32.80 -3.80 -4.90
C GLN A 190 32.89 -5.29 -4.59
N ALA A 191 33.36 -5.63 -3.39
CA ALA A 191 33.54 -7.01 -2.97
C ALA A 191 32.18 -7.70 -2.86
N THR A 192 31.97 -8.71 -3.71
CA THR A 192 30.83 -9.63 -3.63
C THR A 192 30.82 -10.29 -2.25
N ALA A 193 29.80 -10.02 -1.44
CA ALA A 193 29.56 -10.82 -0.24
C ALA A 193 29.03 -12.18 -0.70
N THR A 194 29.90 -13.20 -0.73
CA THR A 194 29.50 -14.58 -1.02
C THR A 194 28.77 -15.16 0.20
N PRO A 195 27.46 -15.47 0.14
CA PRO A 195 26.81 -16.16 1.24
C PRO A 195 27.33 -17.60 1.32
N THR A 196 27.98 -17.95 2.43
CA THR A 196 28.39 -19.33 2.72
C THR A 196 27.29 -19.99 3.54
N ALA A 197 26.39 -20.72 2.88
CA ALA A 197 25.43 -21.58 3.57
C ALA A 197 26.06 -22.96 3.84
N THR A 198 26.11 -23.36 5.12
CA THR A 198 26.47 -24.74 5.52
C THR A 198 25.18 -25.57 5.60
N PRO A 199 24.95 -26.56 4.73
CA PRO A 199 23.73 -27.35 4.78
C PRO A 199 23.74 -28.30 5.99
N THR A 200 22.72 -28.22 6.84
CA THR A 200 22.39 -29.27 7.82
C THR A 200 21.29 -30.13 7.24
N ALA A 201 21.54 -31.43 7.06
CA ALA A 201 20.55 -32.37 6.51
C ALA A 201 19.50 -32.74 7.58
N THR A 202 18.22 -32.60 7.24
CA THR A 202 17.08 -33.14 8.00
C THR A 202 16.34 -34.15 7.12
N PRO A 203 15.91 -35.32 7.65
CA PRO A 203 15.32 -36.39 6.84
C PRO A 203 13.92 -36.04 6.32
N THR A 204 13.75 -36.19 5.01
CA THR A 204 12.51 -35.95 4.25
C THR A 204 11.51 -37.11 4.42
N ALA A 205 10.27 -36.80 4.81
CA ALA A 205 9.12 -37.66 4.53
C ALA A 205 8.60 -37.35 3.13
N THR A 206 8.32 -38.38 2.33
CA THR A 206 7.82 -38.25 0.95
C THR A 206 6.29 -38.15 0.93
N PRO A 207 5.68 -36.99 0.62
CA PRO A 207 4.25 -36.92 0.33
C PRO A 207 3.97 -37.29 -1.13
N THR A 208 2.99 -38.16 -1.34
CA THR A 208 2.44 -38.51 -2.66
C THR A 208 1.45 -37.40 -3.07
N ALA A 209 1.86 -36.54 -4.01
CA ALA A 209 0.99 -35.51 -4.56
C ALA A 209 0.02 -36.09 -5.61
N THR A 210 -1.26 -35.72 -5.52
CA THR A 210 -2.27 -35.99 -6.56
C THR A 210 -2.00 -35.09 -7.77
N ALA A 211 -1.82 -35.70 -8.95
CA ALA A 211 -1.50 -34.97 -10.18
C ALA A 211 -2.67 -34.09 -10.63
N THR A 212 -2.45 -32.77 -10.66
CA THR A 212 -3.35 -31.81 -11.31
C THR A 212 -3.28 -32.01 -12.83
N THR A 213 -4.44 -32.03 -13.50
CA THR A 213 -4.55 -32.22 -14.95
C THR A 213 -3.69 -31.19 -15.69
N ALA A 214 -2.74 -31.65 -16.51
CA ALA A 214 -1.81 -30.80 -17.23
C ALA A 214 -2.56 -29.89 -18.22
N GLY A 215 -2.62 -28.59 -17.92
CA GLY A 215 -3.04 -27.58 -18.89
C GLY A 215 -2.11 -27.59 -20.11
N THR A 216 -2.60 -27.09 -21.24
CA THR A 216 -1.77 -26.91 -22.45
C THR A 216 -0.59 -26.01 -22.11
N ARG A 217 0.60 -26.60 -22.12
CA ARG A 217 1.86 -25.95 -21.78
C ARG A 217 2.15 -24.78 -22.72
N TYR A 218 2.50 -23.63 -22.15
CA TYR A 218 3.02 -22.50 -22.90
C TYR A 218 4.41 -22.83 -23.48
N VAL A 219 4.59 -22.64 -24.79
CA VAL A 219 5.87 -22.81 -25.47
C VAL A 219 6.26 -21.46 -26.06
N PRO A 220 7.32 -20.80 -25.54
CA PRO A 220 7.73 -19.50 -26.04
C PRO A 220 8.33 -19.61 -27.45
N THR A 221 8.20 -18.55 -28.25
CA THR A 221 8.80 -18.43 -29.59
C THR A 221 9.53 -17.08 -29.70
N PRO A 222 10.62 -16.98 -30.48
CA PRO A 222 11.24 -18.04 -31.28
C PRO A 222 12.12 -18.98 -30.44
N VAL A 223 12.23 -20.24 -30.85
CA VAL A 223 13.04 -21.27 -30.17
C VAL A 223 14.39 -21.42 -30.89
N GLY A 224 15.47 -21.24 -30.15
CA GLY A 224 16.85 -21.42 -30.60
C GLY A 224 17.35 -22.86 -30.43
N THR A 225 18.63 -23.10 -30.75
CA THR A 225 19.26 -24.42 -30.65
C THR A 225 20.01 -24.66 -29.33
N HIS A 226 20.12 -23.64 -28.47
CA HIS A 226 20.74 -23.77 -27.16
C HIS A 226 19.89 -24.56 -26.17
N LEU A 227 20.53 -25.10 -25.14
CA LEU A 227 19.93 -25.93 -24.11
C LEU A 227 20.19 -25.35 -22.73
N LEU A 228 19.16 -25.26 -21.90
CA LEU A 228 19.26 -25.00 -20.47
C LEU A 228 19.49 -26.31 -19.72
N ASN A 229 20.56 -26.39 -18.93
CA ASN A 229 20.96 -27.55 -18.16
C ASN A 229 20.95 -27.20 -16.67
N GLY A 230 20.65 -28.18 -15.83
CA GLY A 230 20.51 -28.01 -14.39
C GLY A 230 19.70 -29.16 -13.80
N THR A 231 19.19 -28.97 -12.59
CA THR A 231 18.26 -29.93 -11.98
C THR A 231 16.90 -29.85 -12.69
N ASP A 232 16.46 -30.96 -13.29
CA ASP A 232 15.23 -31.05 -14.10
C ASP A 232 13.98 -30.51 -13.39
N VAL A 233 13.81 -30.86 -12.11
CA VAL A 233 12.72 -30.38 -11.25
C VAL A 233 13.29 -29.89 -9.93
N THR A 234 13.13 -28.60 -9.66
CA THR A 234 13.50 -28.03 -8.35
C THR A 234 12.24 -27.77 -7.53
N PRO A 235 12.08 -28.43 -6.37
CA PRO A 235 10.91 -28.20 -5.51
C PRO A 235 11.01 -26.82 -4.86
N VAL A 236 9.87 -26.12 -4.83
CA VAL A 236 9.71 -24.83 -4.16
C VAL A 236 8.50 -24.95 -3.22
N THR A 237 8.69 -24.68 -1.94
CA THR A 237 7.57 -24.65 -0.99
C THR A 237 6.70 -23.42 -1.27
N ASN A 238 5.37 -23.54 -1.21
CA ASN A 238 4.49 -22.37 -1.36
C ASN A 238 4.84 -21.28 -0.34
N LEU A 239 4.98 -20.05 -0.82
CA LEU A 239 5.47 -18.88 -0.06
C LEU A 239 6.88 -19.04 0.54
N GLY A 240 7.61 -20.11 0.20
CA GLY A 240 8.99 -20.31 0.59
C GLY A 240 9.98 -19.61 -0.35
N SER A 241 11.25 -19.66 0.04
CA SER A 241 12.38 -19.17 -0.73
C SER A 241 13.36 -20.32 -0.99
N VAL A 242 13.83 -20.45 -2.24
CA VAL A 242 14.82 -21.47 -2.65
C VAL A 242 15.90 -20.80 -3.50
N THR A 243 17.16 -21.01 -3.13
CA THR A 243 18.29 -20.58 -3.97
C THR A 243 18.61 -21.63 -5.01
N ILE A 244 18.47 -21.27 -6.28
CA ILE A 244 18.81 -22.09 -7.44
C ILE A 244 20.28 -21.86 -7.76
N SER A 245 21.02 -22.96 -7.92
CA SER A 245 22.43 -22.94 -8.31
C SER A 245 22.70 -24.04 -9.34
N GLY A 246 23.76 -23.88 -10.13
CA GLY A 246 24.18 -24.89 -11.11
C GLY A 246 23.35 -24.94 -12.39
N TYR A 247 22.51 -23.94 -12.67
CA TYR A 247 21.88 -23.79 -13.98
C TYR A 247 22.92 -23.21 -14.96
N PHE A 248 22.98 -23.77 -16.17
CA PHE A 248 23.87 -23.28 -17.22
C PHE A 248 23.31 -23.58 -18.61
N VAL A 249 23.73 -22.82 -19.60
CA VAL A 249 23.22 -22.86 -20.97
C VAL A 249 24.34 -23.33 -21.89
N THR A 250 24.07 -24.37 -22.68
CA THR A 250 24.99 -24.86 -23.71
C THR A 250 24.50 -24.45 -25.09
N GLY A 251 25.40 -24.37 -26.07
CA GLY A 251 25.08 -23.90 -27.42
C GLY A 251 25.02 -22.38 -27.56
N VAL A 252 25.34 -21.63 -26.51
CA VAL A 252 25.53 -20.17 -26.55
C VAL A 252 27.00 -19.81 -26.79
N GLY A 253 27.35 -19.56 -28.06
CA GLY A 253 28.68 -19.08 -28.44
C GLY A 253 28.93 -17.60 -28.11
N ASN A 254 30.10 -17.09 -28.51
CA ASN A 254 30.51 -15.70 -28.25
C ASN A 254 29.64 -14.65 -28.98
N GLU A 255 28.82 -15.07 -29.94
CA GLU A 255 27.83 -14.21 -30.60
C GLU A 255 26.65 -13.77 -29.70
N PHE A 256 26.41 -14.49 -28.59
CA PHE A 256 25.34 -14.15 -27.67
C PHE A 256 25.84 -13.10 -26.70
N LYS A 257 25.21 -11.92 -26.75
CA LYS A 257 25.54 -10.80 -25.87
C LYS A 257 24.91 -10.95 -24.51
N LYS A 258 23.83 -11.74 -24.41
CA LYS A 258 23.09 -11.86 -23.16
C LYS A 258 22.42 -13.21 -23.04
N VAL A 259 22.42 -13.75 -21.83
CA VAL A 259 21.59 -14.91 -21.44
C VAL A 259 20.87 -14.55 -20.15
N THR A 260 19.56 -14.80 -20.10
CA THR A 260 18.69 -14.55 -18.94
C THR A 260 17.80 -15.78 -18.75
N LEU A 261 17.43 -16.11 -17.52
CA LEU A 261 16.44 -17.16 -17.28
C LEU A 261 15.05 -16.54 -17.18
N ARG A 262 14.07 -17.15 -17.83
CA ARG A 262 12.68 -16.71 -17.80
C ARG A 262 11.79 -17.86 -17.35
N ALA A 263 11.04 -17.68 -16.27
CA ALA A 263 10.08 -18.65 -15.77
C ALA A 263 8.65 -18.23 -16.13
N PHE A 264 7.86 -19.17 -16.66
CA PHE A 264 6.44 -19.00 -16.95
C PHE A 264 5.59 -19.79 -15.95
N PRO A 265 4.48 -19.23 -15.43
CA PRO A 265 3.57 -19.94 -14.56
C PRO A 265 2.85 -21.06 -15.31
N PRO A 266 2.19 -21.99 -14.60
CA PRO A 266 1.40 -23.06 -15.22
C PRO A 266 0.37 -22.56 -16.24
N THR A 267 -0.13 -21.34 -16.05
CA THR A 267 -1.13 -20.70 -16.91
C THR A 267 -0.53 -19.99 -18.14
N GLY A 268 0.78 -19.75 -18.17
CA GLY A 268 1.47 -19.01 -19.24
C GLY A 268 1.10 -17.52 -19.34
N SER A 269 0.41 -16.96 -18.35
CA SER A 269 -0.14 -15.59 -18.39
C SER A 269 0.89 -14.48 -18.20
N ALA A 270 1.98 -14.75 -17.49
CA ALA A 270 3.05 -13.79 -17.19
C ALA A 270 4.42 -14.49 -17.21
N PHE A 271 5.50 -13.76 -16.92
CA PHE A 271 6.81 -14.37 -16.71
C PHE A 271 7.64 -13.63 -15.67
N VAL A 272 8.58 -14.34 -15.07
CA VAL A 272 9.58 -13.79 -14.14
C VAL A 272 10.97 -13.99 -14.74
N ASP A 273 11.76 -12.93 -14.83
CA ASP A 273 13.14 -13.01 -15.30
C ASP A 273 14.12 -13.06 -14.12
N PHE A 274 15.10 -13.95 -14.23
CA PHE A 274 16.20 -14.11 -13.28
C PHE A 274 17.54 -13.91 -14.00
N ALA A 275 18.51 -13.37 -13.26
CA ALA A 275 19.93 -13.33 -13.56
C ALA A 275 20.29 -13.10 -15.05
N ALA A 276 20.71 -11.87 -15.39
CA ALA A 276 21.26 -11.55 -16.70
C ALA A 276 22.78 -11.71 -16.70
N GLN A 277 23.34 -12.50 -17.62
CA GLN A 277 24.76 -12.40 -17.98
C GLN A 277 24.95 -11.64 -19.27
N THR A 278 25.96 -10.79 -19.33
CA THR A 278 26.27 -9.92 -20.47
C THR A 278 27.42 -10.43 -21.36
N ALA A 279 28.08 -11.56 -21.01
CA ALA A 279 29.06 -12.24 -21.87
C ALA A 279 29.49 -13.62 -21.31
N GLY A 280 29.56 -14.63 -22.19
CA GLY A 280 30.43 -15.80 -22.03
C GLY A 280 29.81 -17.06 -21.40
N ASN A 281 30.22 -18.21 -21.96
CA ASN A 281 30.08 -19.64 -21.56
C ASN A 281 28.72 -20.21 -21.11
N GLY A 282 27.69 -19.38 -20.92
CA GLY A 282 26.34 -19.80 -20.56
C GLY A 282 26.16 -20.20 -19.10
N VAL A 283 27.15 -20.03 -18.22
CA VAL A 283 26.96 -20.31 -16.78
C VAL A 283 26.00 -19.29 -16.19
N VAL A 284 24.91 -19.70 -15.54
CA VAL A 284 23.99 -18.74 -14.90
C VAL A 284 24.39 -18.56 -13.42
N PRO A 285 24.50 -17.32 -12.92
CA PRO A 285 24.70 -17.07 -11.49
C PRO A 285 23.61 -17.73 -10.64
N SER A 286 23.90 -18.05 -9.38
CA SER A 286 22.85 -18.46 -8.46
C SER A 286 21.84 -17.34 -8.24
N PHE A 287 20.57 -17.69 -8.12
CA PHE A 287 19.48 -16.74 -7.89
C PHE A 287 18.46 -17.35 -6.93
N THR A 288 17.72 -16.50 -6.22
CA THR A 288 16.72 -16.94 -5.25
C THR A 288 15.33 -16.79 -5.84
N ILE A 289 14.50 -17.83 -5.69
CA ILE A 289 13.08 -17.80 -6.05
C ILE A 289 12.33 -17.04 -4.97
N GLY A 290 11.74 -15.90 -5.32
CA GLY A 290 10.87 -15.15 -4.44
C GLY A 290 9.40 -15.56 -4.55
N THR A 291 8.55 -14.79 -3.90
CA THR A 291 7.11 -15.06 -3.82
C THR A 291 6.37 -14.79 -5.12
N GLU A 292 6.99 -14.09 -6.07
CA GLU A 292 6.50 -13.96 -7.44
C GLU A 292 6.32 -15.32 -8.14
N ILE A 293 7.09 -16.34 -7.77
CA ILE A 293 6.88 -17.73 -8.21
C ILE A 293 6.21 -18.56 -7.12
N SER A 294 6.72 -18.52 -5.90
CA SER A 294 6.30 -19.45 -4.85
C SER A 294 4.85 -19.22 -4.37
N SER A 295 4.22 -18.10 -4.70
CA SER A 295 2.80 -17.84 -4.39
C SER A 295 1.80 -18.56 -5.31
N ILE A 296 2.22 -19.02 -6.51
CA ILE A 296 1.34 -19.68 -7.48
C ILE A 296 1.70 -21.17 -7.55
N PRO A 297 0.88 -22.06 -6.96
CA PRO A 297 1.12 -23.49 -7.01
C PRO A 297 1.13 -24.06 -8.43
N GLY A 298 1.99 -25.05 -8.66
CA GLY A 298 2.10 -25.77 -9.93
C GLY A 298 3.51 -25.77 -10.52
N ASP A 299 3.60 -26.28 -11.75
CA ASP A 299 4.86 -26.37 -12.50
C ASP A 299 5.13 -25.06 -13.25
N TRP A 300 6.16 -24.35 -12.83
CA TRP A 300 6.71 -23.22 -13.55
C TRP A 300 7.79 -23.69 -14.52
N TYR A 301 7.70 -23.27 -15.78
CA TYR A 301 8.61 -23.70 -16.84
C TYR A 301 9.69 -22.63 -17.05
N VAL A 302 10.95 -22.98 -16.77
CA VAL A 302 12.11 -22.09 -16.89
C VAL A 302 12.82 -22.31 -18.21
N TYR A 303 13.00 -21.27 -18.99
CA TYR A 303 13.72 -21.26 -20.26
C TYR A 303 14.91 -20.31 -20.18
N ALA A 304 15.96 -20.58 -20.96
CA ALA A 304 17.02 -19.59 -21.18
C ALA A 304 16.68 -18.70 -22.38
N LEU A 305 16.59 -17.40 -22.16
CA LEU A 305 16.47 -16.37 -23.19
C LEU A 305 17.85 -15.89 -23.57
N ALA A 306 18.30 -16.22 -24.78
CA ALA A 306 19.60 -15.85 -25.30
C ALA A 306 19.45 -14.76 -26.38
N GLN A 307 20.23 -13.69 -26.29
CA GLN A 307 20.17 -12.55 -27.21
C GLN A 307 21.36 -12.54 -28.17
N LYS A 308 21.09 -12.63 -29.48
CA LYS A 308 22.07 -12.56 -30.58
C LYS A 308 21.65 -11.48 -31.57
N ASN A 309 22.52 -10.49 -31.83
CA ASN A 309 22.27 -9.42 -32.80
C ASN A 309 20.90 -8.71 -32.64
N ASN A 310 20.52 -8.40 -31.39
CA ASN A 310 19.21 -7.83 -31.02
C ASN A 310 17.98 -8.73 -31.28
N SER A 311 18.19 -9.99 -31.71
CA SER A 311 17.16 -11.03 -31.70
C SER A 311 17.25 -11.83 -30.41
N GLU A 312 16.10 -12.21 -29.85
CA GLU A 312 16.01 -13.05 -28.66
C GLU A 312 15.49 -14.43 -29.05
N GLU A 313 16.11 -15.49 -28.54
CA GLU A 313 15.72 -16.88 -28.78
C GLU A 313 15.64 -17.64 -27.45
N TYR A 314 14.61 -18.46 -27.28
CA TYR A 314 14.43 -19.31 -26.10
C TYR A 314 15.15 -20.65 -26.27
N SER A 315 15.60 -21.25 -25.17
CA SER A 315 16.18 -22.60 -25.21
C SER A 315 15.20 -23.61 -25.78
N SER A 316 15.71 -24.59 -26.51
CA SER A 316 14.90 -25.68 -27.08
C SER A 316 14.32 -26.63 -26.03
N ASN A 317 14.85 -26.58 -24.80
CA ASN A 317 14.33 -27.27 -23.64
C ASN A 317 14.04 -26.28 -22.50
N HIS A 318 13.69 -26.83 -21.35
CA HIS A 318 13.30 -26.09 -20.16
C HIS A 318 13.60 -26.93 -18.92
N LEU A 319 13.64 -26.26 -17.76
CA LEU A 319 13.63 -26.88 -16.43
C LEU A 319 12.32 -26.53 -15.72
N VAL A 320 12.01 -27.23 -14.63
CA VAL A 320 10.75 -27.03 -13.88
C VAL A 320 11.04 -26.57 -12.45
N LEU A 321 10.41 -25.48 -12.03
CA LEU A 321 10.26 -25.14 -10.62
C LEU A 321 8.87 -25.60 -10.17
N ARG A 322 8.81 -26.60 -9.28
CA ARG A 322 7.54 -27.16 -8.82
C ARG A 322 7.13 -26.54 -7.49
N VAL A 323 6.15 -25.65 -7.54
CA VAL A 323 5.58 -25.03 -6.34
C VAL A 323 4.53 -25.96 -5.77
N THR A 324 4.81 -26.58 -4.63
CA THR A 324 3.84 -27.46 -3.97
C THR A 324 2.69 -26.63 -3.40
N PRO A 325 1.41 -27.00 -3.59
CA PRO A 325 0.30 -26.30 -2.95
C PRO A 325 0.46 -26.26 -1.42
N PRO A 326 -0.09 -25.25 -0.73
CA PRO A 326 -0.09 -25.24 0.73
C PRO A 326 -0.71 -26.55 1.24
N VAL A 327 0.03 -27.25 2.09
CA VAL A 327 -0.47 -28.48 2.72
C VAL A 327 -1.53 -28.06 3.73
N VAL A 328 -2.79 -28.20 3.36
CA VAL A 328 -3.92 -27.98 4.28
C VAL A 328 -3.92 -29.14 5.28
N GLY A 329 -3.13 -29.02 6.33
CA GLY A 329 -3.21 -29.93 7.47
C GLY A 329 -4.58 -29.80 8.15
N PRO A 330 -5.13 -30.87 8.76
CA PRO A 330 -6.30 -30.73 9.62
C PRO A 330 -5.98 -29.73 10.74
N SER A 331 -6.75 -28.66 10.84
CA SER A 331 -6.60 -27.58 11.83
C SER A 331 -6.38 -28.16 13.25
N PRO A 332 -5.17 -28.05 13.84
CA PRO A 332 -4.94 -28.54 15.19
C PRO A 332 -5.40 -27.53 16.24
N THR A 333 -6.05 -28.02 17.29
CA THR A 333 -6.33 -27.30 18.55
C THR A 333 -5.03 -26.76 19.16
N PRO A 334 -4.97 -25.48 19.59
CA PRO A 334 -3.71 -24.83 19.94
C PRO A 334 -3.07 -25.44 21.19
N THR A 335 -1.83 -25.90 21.05
CA THR A 335 -0.91 -26.21 22.14
C THR A 335 0.36 -25.39 21.90
N PRO A 336 0.85 -24.57 22.85
CA PRO A 336 2.02 -23.74 22.63
C PRO A 336 3.27 -24.60 22.60
N THR A 337 3.95 -24.65 21.46
CA THR A 337 5.27 -25.29 21.32
C THR A 337 6.23 -24.32 20.65
N ALA A 338 7.46 -24.31 21.16
CA ALA A 338 8.51 -23.34 20.93
C ALA A 338 8.92 -23.18 19.45
N ASN A 339 9.19 -21.92 19.11
CA ASN A 339 9.56 -21.41 17.80
C ASN A 339 10.89 -22.04 17.31
N PRO A 340 10.96 -22.62 16.09
CA PRO A 340 12.24 -22.90 15.47
C PRO A 340 12.92 -21.57 15.10
N THR A 341 14.20 -21.48 15.43
CA THR A 341 15.05 -20.32 15.11
C THR A 341 15.35 -20.29 13.62
N ASP A 342 14.65 -19.44 12.87
CA ASP A 342 15.01 -19.10 11.50
C ASP A 342 16.29 -18.25 11.49
N SER A 343 17.30 -18.78 10.79
CA SER A 343 18.58 -18.12 10.58
C SER A 343 18.43 -17.06 9.49
N ALA A 344 18.75 -15.83 9.84
CA ALA A 344 18.72 -14.63 9.02
C ALA A 344 19.41 -14.82 7.65
N VAL A 345 18.66 -14.54 6.58
CA VAL A 345 19.21 -14.25 5.26
C VAL A 345 18.95 -12.77 4.97
N ALA A 346 19.99 -12.03 4.61
CA ALA A 346 19.89 -10.64 4.23
C ALA A 346 19.09 -10.50 2.93
N VAL A 347 17.83 -10.08 3.05
CA VAL A 347 16.94 -9.79 1.92
C VAL A 347 17.31 -8.41 1.37
N GLY A 348 18.43 -8.35 0.63
CA GLY A 348 18.73 -7.24 -0.27
C GLY A 348 18.78 -7.81 -1.68
N CYS A 349 17.85 -7.43 -2.56
CA CYS A 349 17.83 -7.70 -4.01
C CYS A 349 18.78 -8.81 -4.52
N ILE A 350 18.56 -10.05 -4.10
CA ILE A 350 19.53 -11.13 -4.32
C ILE A 350 19.59 -11.45 -5.82
N GLY A 351 20.77 -11.30 -6.43
CA GLY A 351 21.03 -11.64 -7.84
C GLY A 351 21.22 -10.45 -8.78
N GLN A 352 21.13 -9.21 -8.30
CA GLN A 352 21.67 -8.04 -8.99
C GLN A 352 22.84 -7.52 -8.16
N ASP A 353 24.04 -8.02 -8.45
CA ASP A 353 25.32 -7.80 -7.71
C ASP A 353 25.76 -6.34 -7.51
N ARG A 354 24.89 -5.36 -7.79
CA ARG A 354 25.13 -3.93 -7.61
C ARG A 354 23.88 -3.18 -7.17
N GLY A 355 23.02 -3.73 -6.30
CA GLY A 355 21.73 -3.16 -5.85
C GLY A 355 21.65 -1.63 -5.81
N ASN A 356 21.30 -1.00 -6.94
CA ASN A 356 21.19 0.43 -7.08
C ASN A 356 19.80 0.64 -7.66
N PHE A 357 18.85 1.03 -6.82
CA PHE A 357 17.57 1.51 -7.33
C PHE A 357 17.82 2.82 -8.10
N GLY A 358 17.28 2.90 -9.31
CA GLY A 358 17.69 3.95 -10.25
C GLY A 358 17.07 5.30 -9.89
N GLN A 359 17.75 6.37 -10.28
CA GLN A 359 17.21 7.72 -10.19
C GLN A 359 16.10 7.89 -11.23
N LEU A 360 14.98 8.49 -10.86
CA LEU A 360 13.95 8.91 -11.81
C LEU A 360 14.29 10.28 -12.41
N ASP A 361 14.22 10.39 -13.73
CA ASP A 361 14.26 11.69 -14.43
C ASP A 361 12.85 12.31 -14.51
N SER A 362 12.19 12.36 -13.35
CA SER A 362 10.82 12.85 -13.29
C SER A 362 10.79 14.38 -13.50
N PRO A 363 9.94 14.89 -14.40
CA PRO A 363 9.80 16.31 -14.70
C PRO A 363 9.23 17.07 -13.49
N ARG A 364 9.35 18.40 -13.55
CA ARG A 364 8.65 19.32 -12.64
C ARG A 364 8.11 20.52 -13.42
N LEU A 365 6.95 21.04 -13.02
CA LEU A 365 6.34 22.25 -13.60
C LEU A 365 7.24 23.48 -13.47
N GLU A 366 7.97 23.59 -12.37
CA GLU A 366 8.89 24.70 -12.10
C GLU A 366 10.14 24.71 -13.02
N GLY A 367 10.33 23.65 -13.82
CA GLY A 367 11.45 23.50 -14.75
C GLY A 367 12.80 23.29 -14.06
N GLY A 368 13.87 23.78 -14.70
CA GLY A 368 15.26 23.63 -14.24
C GLY A 368 16.01 22.49 -14.90
N THR A 369 17.31 22.39 -14.61
CA THR A 369 18.14 21.28 -15.11
C THR A 369 17.71 19.96 -14.47
N LYS A 370 18.03 18.82 -15.11
CA LYS A 370 17.76 17.48 -14.55
C LYS A 370 18.25 17.33 -13.11
N GLN A 371 19.45 17.85 -12.84
CA GLN A 371 20.08 17.87 -11.52
C GLN A 371 19.27 18.69 -10.50
N GLN A 372 18.81 19.88 -10.90
CA GLN A 372 18.00 20.74 -10.02
C GLN A 372 16.64 20.11 -9.72
N ARG A 373 16.01 19.48 -10.72
CA ARG A 373 14.74 18.75 -10.55
C ARG A 373 14.90 17.58 -9.60
N LEU A 374 15.99 16.82 -9.70
CA LEU A 374 16.29 15.74 -8.77
C LEU A 374 16.31 16.22 -7.32
N GLY A 375 17.12 17.23 -7.01
CA GLY A 375 17.22 17.76 -5.65
C GLY A 375 15.88 18.26 -5.11
N ARG A 376 15.06 18.91 -5.95
CA ARG A 376 13.71 19.35 -5.58
C ARG A 376 12.75 18.18 -5.37
N ASN A 377 12.74 17.19 -6.27
CA ASN A 377 11.92 15.98 -6.14
C ASN A 377 12.28 15.19 -4.88
N ILE A 378 13.54 15.18 -4.48
CA ILE A 378 13.96 14.59 -3.22
C ILE A 378 13.45 15.43 -2.04
N ALA A 379 13.68 16.74 -2.02
CA ALA A 379 13.29 17.60 -0.89
C ALA A 379 11.78 17.69 -0.67
N LEU A 380 11.01 17.83 -1.76
CA LEU A 380 9.57 18.13 -1.74
C LEU A 380 8.68 16.96 -2.16
N GLY A 381 9.27 15.86 -2.64
CA GLY A 381 8.55 14.84 -3.41
C GLY A 381 8.33 15.29 -4.85
N ILE A 382 7.84 14.41 -5.71
CA ILE A 382 7.43 14.78 -7.08
C ILE A 382 6.24 15.75 -7.06
N ASP A 383 6.05 16.56 -8.10
CA ASP A 383 5.01 17.60 -8.13
C ASP A 383 3.71 17.22 -8.87
N HIS A 384 3.69 16.02 -9.44
CA HIS A 384 2.56 15.38 -10.11
C HIS A 384 2.39 13.94 -9.62
N LEU A 385 1.26 13.33 -9.94
CA LEU A 385 0.91 11.98 -9.51
C LEU A 385 1.36 10.93 -10.51
N LEU A 386 2.13 9.99 -10.00
CA LEU A 386 2.46 8.77 -10.73
C LEU A 386 1.40 7.70 -10.47
N ALA A 387 1.12 6.90 -11.49
CA ALA A 387 0.07 5.88 -11.50
C ALA A 387 0.64 4.52 -11.88
N PRO A 388 0.13 3.40 -11.33
CA PRO A 388 0.41 2.09 -11.90
C PRO A 388 -0.17 1.97 -13.32
N TYR A 389 0.60 1.41 -14.24
CA TYR A 389 0.11 1.04 -15.56
C TYR A 389 -0.69 -0.27 -15.46
N GLN A 390 -1.94 -0.26 -15.89
CA GLN A 390 -2.78 -1.46 -15.93
C GLN A 390 -2.67 -2.12 -17.31
N PHE A 391 -2.07 -3.32 -17.35
CA PHE A 391 -2.12 -4.15 -18.55
C PHE A 391 -3.53 -4.69 -18.75
N ALA A 392 -4.06 -4.56 -19.97
CA ALA A 392 -5.32 -5.20 -20.32
C ALA A 392 -5.20 -6.73 -20.15
N PRO A 393 -6.26 -7.47 -19.74
CA PRO A 393 -6.18 -8.90 -19.46
C PRO A 393 -5.68 -9.75 -20.64
N ASP A 394 -5.83 -9.27 -21.86
CA ASP A 394 -5.41 -9.91 -23.11
C ASP A 394 -4.02 -9.44 -23.59
N GLN A 395 -3.40 -8.48 -22.92
CA GLN A 395 -2.07 -7.97 -23.26
C GLN A 395 -1.00 -8.58 -22.36
N PRO A 396 0.04 -9.21 -22.92
CA PRO A 396 1.16 -9.69 -22.13
C PRO A 396 1.89 -8.50 -21.51
N GLU A 397 2.24 -8.64 -20.23
CA GLU A 397 3.05 -7.65 -19.51
C GLU A 397 4.36 -7.39 -20.28
N ARG A 398 4.73 -6.11 -20.41
CA ARG A 398 5.95 -5.67 -21.11
C ARG A 398 6.81 -4.83 -20.19
N LYS A 399 8.12 -4.89 -20.43
CA LYS A 399 9.12 -4.11 -19.69
C LYS A 399 9.18 -2.64 -20.08
N TRP A 400 8.61 -2.29 -21.22
CA TRP A 400 8.68 -0.96 -21.82
C TRP A 400 7.28 -0.47 -22.14
N CYS A 401 7.05 0.81 -21.89
CA CYS A 401 5.84 1.50 -22.30
C CYS A 401 5.79 1.77 -23.80
N GLY A 402 6.88 1.52 -24.53
CA GLY A 402 6.90 1.53 -25.98
C GLY A 402 8.24 1.01 -26.49
N SER A 403 8.25 0.36 -27.65
CA SER A 403 9.47 0.04 -28.39
C SER A 403 9.24 0.36 -29.88
N GLY A 404 10.21 0.99 -30.52
CA GLY A 404 10.10 1.32 -31.96
C GLY A 404 9.09 2.43 -32.31
N GLY A 405 8.77 3.31 -31.36
CA GLY A 405 7.99 4.54 -31.63
C GLY A 405 6.48 4.45 -31.39
N THR A 406 5.96 3.28 -30.99
CA THR A 406 4.56 3.12 -30.55
C THR A 406 4.49 2.85 -29.05
N LEU A 407 3.67 3.63 -28.37
CA LEU A 407 3.37 3.44 -26.94
C LEU A 407 2.34 2.33 -26.74
N LEU A 408 2.39 1.70 -25.57
CA LEU A 408 1.31 0.84 -25.09
C LEU A 408 0.01 1.65 -25.00
N PRO A 409 -1.16 1.06 -25.28
CA PRO A 409 -2.44 1.75 -25.15
C PRO A 409 -2.64 2.26 -23.71
N GLY A 410 -2.84 3.58 -23.55
CA GLY A 410 -3.00 4.19 -22.22
C GLY A 410 -1.69 4.49 -21.48
N ALA A 411 -0.52 4.20 -22.08
CA ALA A 411 0.75 4.61 -21.51
C ALA A 411 0.89 6.14 -21.54
N GLN A 412 1.23 6.70 -20.39
CA GLN A 412 1.47 8.10 -20.15
C GLN A 412 2.91 8.26 -19.67
N LEU A 413 3.76 8.79 -20.54
CA LEU A 413 5.18 8.99 -20.26
C LEU A 413 5.39 10.07 -19.19
N ASP A 414 6.31 9.79 -18.28
CA ASP A 414 6.80 10.72 -17.28
C ASP A 414 7.88 11.65 -17.86
N ASP A 415 7.55 12.34 -18.96
CA ASP A 415 8.41 13.31 -19.65
C ASP A 415 7.93 14.76 -19.48
N THR A 416 6.70 14.91 -19.00
CA THR A 416 6.02 16.17 -18.71
C THR A 416 5.31 16.03 -17.37
N SER A 417 5.34 17.08 -16.54
CA SER A 417 4.72 17.04 -15.21
C SER A 417 3.19 17.03 -15.35
N ARG A 418 2.61 15.83 -15.34
CA ARG A 418 1.18 15.59 -15.51
C ARG A 418 0.75 14.45 -14.59
N ASP A 419 -0.39 14.62 -13.93
CA ASP A 419 -0.97 13.57 -13.11
C ASP A 419 -1.40 12.37 -13.98
N GLY A 420 -1.26 11.16 -13.43
CA GLY A 420 -1.57 9.91 -14.14
C GLY A 420 -0.45 9.37 -15.02
N ASN A 421 0.74 9.99 -15.01
CA ASN A 421 1.91 9.41 -15.65
C ASN A 421 2.20 8.01 -15.07
N ASN A 422 2.22 7.00 -15.93
CA ASN A 422 2.32 5.60 -15.53
C ASN A 422 3.52 4.87 -16.12
N CYS A 423 4.39 5.62 -16.78
CA CYS A 423 5.57 5.15 -17.48
C CYS A 423 6.76 6.03 -17.12
N ILE A 424 7.74 5.50 -16.41
CA ILE A 424 8.86 6.25 -15.86
C ILE A 424 10.18 5.90 -16.54
N THR A 425 11.11 6.85 -16.62
CA THR A 425 12.46 6.58 -17.12
C THR A 425 13.49 6.70 -16.00
N GLY A 426 14.37 5.71 -15.94
CA GLY A 426 15.43 5.61 -14.95
C GLY A 426 16.78 6.06 -15.51
N ASP A 427 17.57 6.72 -14.67
CA ASP A 427 19.01 6.88 -14.84
C ASP A 427 19.75 5.91 -13.91
N THR A 428 20.87 5.37 -14.37
CA THR A 428 21.67 4.39 -13.62
C THR A 428 22.75 5.02 -12.76
N GLY A 429 22.96 6.33 -12.92
CA GLY A 429 23.80 7.13 -12.06
C GLY A 429 22.95 8.02 -11.16
N ASN A 430 23.17 7.92 -9.85
CA ASN A 430 22.62 8.86 -8.89
C ASN A 430 23.54 10.09 -8.80
N ASP A 431 22.98 11.29 -8.88
CA ASP A 431 23.72 12.54 -8.64
C ASP A 431 23.86 12.78 -7.13
N GLY A 432 24.92 12.21 -6.54
CA GLY A 432 25.18 12.27 -5.10
C GLY A 432 25.18 13.68 -4.48
N PRO A 433 25.78 14.71 -5.13
CA PRO A 433 25.64 16.09 -4.69
C PRO A 433 24.20 16.60 -4.65
N LYS A 434 23.37 16.28 -5.66
CA LYS A 434 21.97 16.71 -5.67
C LYS A 434 21.09 15.92 -4.71
N MET A 435 21.44 14.66 -4.45
CA MET A 435 20.83 13.90 -3.36
C MET A 435 21.15 14.53 -2.00
N TYR A 436 22.40 14.95 -1.79
CA TYR A 436 22.80 15.67 -0.58
C TYR A 436 22.05 16.99 -0.44
N ASP A 437 21.91 17.76 -1.52
CA ASP A 437 21.11 18.98 -1.53
C ASP A 437 19.65 18.69 -1.13
N GLY A 438 19.03 17.66 -1.72
CA GLY A 438 17.64 17.32 -1.47
C GLY A 438 17.35 16.71 -0.10
N LEU A 439 18.26 15.89 0.45
CA LEU A 439 18.08 15.20 1.72
C LEU A 439 18.52 16.04 2.93
N VAL A 440 19.65 16.75 2.81
CA VAL A 440 20.37 17.36 3.94
C VAL A 440 20.30 18.87 3.92
N THR A 441 20.88 19.55 2.93
CA THR A 441 21.07 21.01 3.03
C THR A 441 19.82 21.81 2.68
N GLY A 442 18.95 21.22 1.84
CA GLY A 442 17.85 21.89 1.18
C GLY A 442 18.25 22.57 -0.12
N ILE A 443 17.23 23.02 -0.84
CA ILE A 443 17.36 23.78 -2.08
C ILE A 443 17.19 25.26 -1.72
N ALA A 444 18.27 26.03 -1.91
CA ALA A 444 18.31 27.44 -1.54
C ALA A 444 17.09 28.22 -2.06
N ALA A 445 16.42 28.93 -1.14
CA ALA A 445 15.20 29.71 -1.38
C ALA A 445 13.96 28.94 -1.87
N VAL A 446 14.00 27.60 -1.90
CA VAL A 446 12.88 26.77 -2.33
C VAL A 446 12.35 25.93 -1.17
N ALA A 447 13.20 25.10 -0.56
CA ALA A 447 12.78 24.15 0.48
C ALA A 447 13.95 23.74 1.38
N PRO A 448 13.71 23.41 2.66
CA PRO A 448 14.69 22.72 3.49
C PRO A 448 14.98 21.31 2.93
N GLY A 449 16.04 20.67 3.41
CA GLY A 449 16.32 19.28 3.06
C GLY A 449 15.20 18.39 3.60
N ARG A 450 14.88 17.28 2.92
CA ARG A 450 13.79 16.38 3.35
C ARG A 450 13.93 15.99 4.82
N LEU A 451 15.14 15.64 5.25
CA LEU A 451 15.41 15.16 6.61
C LEU A 451 15.61 16.28 7.63
N ASP A 452 15.53 17.55 7.24
CA ASP A 452 15.64 18.69 8.17
C ASP A 452 14.51 18.63 9.21
N VAL A 453 14.82 18.93 10.47
CA VAL A 453 13.85 18.90 11.56
C VAL A 453 12.69 19.89 11.40
N VAL A 454 12.82 20.89 10.52
CA VAL A 454 11.67 21.73 10.10
C VAL A 454 10.52 20.88 9.54
N ASN A 455 10.83 19.72 8.93
CA ASN A 455 9.83 18.78 8.41
C ASN A 455 9.37 17.74 9.46
N GLY A 456 9.94 17.75 10.67
CA GLY A 456 9.57 16.84 11.75
C GLY A 456 10.76 16.43 12.61
N HIS A 457 10.67 16.67 13.92
CA HIS A 457 11.64 16.17 14.89
C HIS A 457 11.53 14.65 15.09
N THR A 458 12.61 14.04 15.56
CA THR A 458 12.65 12.64 15.98
C THR A 458 11.61 12.39 17.08
N VAL A 459 10.75 11.38 16.88
CA VAL A 459 9.77 10.90 17.86
C VAL A 459 10.20 9.58 18.51
N CYS A 460 11.25 8.94 17.98
CA CYS A 460 11.84 7.73 18.53
C CYS A 460 12.29 7.89 20.01
N PRO A 461 11.74 7.08 20.95
CA PRO A 461 12.20 7.08 22.33
C PRO A 461 13.70 6.76 22.46
N GLY A 462 14.44 7.60 23.18
CA GLY A 462 15.87 7.39 23.43
C GLY A 462 16.79 7.78 22.27
N ARG A 463 16.24 8.28 21.15
CA ARG A 463 17.03 8.93 20.08
C ARG A 463 16.81 10.44 20.13
N SER A 464 17.78 11.17 19.60
CA SER A 464 17.70 12.61 19.39
C SER A 464 18.04 12.91 17.94
N ASP A 465 17.56 14.05 17.46
CA ASP A 465 17.98 14.58 16.16
C ASP A 465 19.51 14.65 16.09
N PHE A 466 20.09 14.37 14.92
CA PHE A 466 21.54 14.38 14.74
C PHE A 466 21.97 15.58 13.91
N THR A 467 23.21 16.04 14.12
CA THR A 467 23.76 17.18 13.38
C THR A 467 24.74 16.70 12.32
N LEU A 468 24.54 17.14 11.08
CA LEU A 468 25.39 16.88 9.93
C LEU A 468 25.65 18.19 9.19
N ASP A 469 26.91 18.60 9.08
CA ASP A 469 27.33 19.85 8.41
C ASP A 469 26.54 21.10 8.87
N GLY A 470 26.25 21.16 10.18
CA GLY A 470 25.51 22.26 10.80
C GLY A 470 23.99 22.22 10.58
N LYS A 471 23.46 21.21 9.91
CA LYS A 471 22.02 20.92 9.79
C LYS A 471 21.59 19.93 10.86
N VAL A 472 20.45 20.20 11.48
CA VAL A 472 19.83 19.30 12.44
C VAL A 472 18.82 18.46 11.67
N LEU A 473 19.01 17.14 11.67
CA LEU A 473 18.23 16.20 10.89
C LEU A 473 17.45 15.26 11.79
N ASN A 474 16.23 14.93 11.34
CA ASN A 474 15.42 13.86 11.92
C ASN A 474 16.21 12.56 11.97
N ASN A 475 16.10 11.82 13.06
CA ASN A 475 16.83 10.59 13.35
C ASN A 475 15.88 9.45 13.76
N ASP A 476 14.64 9.47 13.26
CA ASP A 476 13.72 8.35 13.43
C ASP A 476 14.28 7.09 12.77
N VAL A 477 13.98 5.94 13.35
CA VAL A 477 14.33 4.63 12.82
C VAL A 477 13.05 3.81 12.70
N LEU A 478 12.98 2.92 11.72
CA LEU A 478 11.78 2.15 11.41
C LEU A 478 11.35 1.27 12.59
N SER A 479 12.31 0.75 13.36
CA SER A 479 12.02 -0.08 14.53
C SER A 479 11.22 0.64 15.64
N CYS A 480 11.25 1.97 15.70
CA CYS A 480 10.45 2.73 16.67
C CYS A 480 8.94 2.67 16.41
N TYR A 481 8.56 2.39 15.16
CA TYR A 481 7.16 2.32 14.76
C TYR A 481 6.62 0.90 14.84
N LEU A 482 7.45 -0.11 15.15
CA LEU A 482 6.96 -1.48 15.30
C LEU A 482 6.03 -1.60 16.52
N ARG A 483 4.91 -2.30 16.34
CA ARG A 483 3.88 -2.53 17.35
C ARG A 483 3.65 -4.03 17.54
N ASN A 484 3.01 -4.40 18.64
CA ASN A 484 2.55 -5.77 18.91
C ASN A 484 3.63 -6.87 18.78
N GLY A 485 4.90 -6.53 19.04
CA GLY A 485 6.02 -7.47 18.93
C GLY A 485 6.44 -7.78 17.49
N ALA A 486 5.96 -7.02 16.51
CA ALA A 486 6.44 -7.08 15.13
C ALA A 486 7.94 -6.79 15.05
N THR A 487 8.56 -7.34 14.01
CA THR A 487 9.98 -7.14 13.68
C THR A 487 10.10 -6.54 12.28
N LEU A 488 11.29 -6.05 11.92
CA LEU A 488 11.57 -5.62 10.55
C LEU A 488 11.37 -6.77 9.54
N ASP A 489 11.67 -8.00 9.95
CA ASP A 489 11.43 -9.20 9.14
C ASP A 489 9.94 -9.46 8.94
N SER A 490 9.12 -9.32 10.00
CA SER A 490 7.68 -9.57 9.88
C SER A 490 6.99 -8.57 8.96
N ILE A 491 7.34 -7.28 9.00
CA ILE A 491 6.76 -6.27 8.11
C ILE A 491 7.32 -6.34 6.67
N ALA A 492 8.50 -6.93 6.48
CA ALA A 492 9.06 -7.21 5.16
C ALA A 492 8.55 -8.52 4.54
N SER A 493 7.75 -9.30 5.29
CA SER A 493 7.15 -10.54 4.78
C SER A 493 6.13 -10.25 3.68
N THR A 494 6.01 -11.17 2.72
CA THR A 494 4.99 -11.09 1.67
C THR A 494 3.63 -11.61 2.12
N SER A 495 3.54 -12.19 3.32
CA SER A 495 2.30 -12.76 3.84
C SER A 495 2.22 -12.61 5.36
N GLY A 496 1.01 -12.62 5.89
CA GLY A 496 0.78 -12.48 7.33
C GLY A 496 1.09 -11.09 7.88
N VAL A 497 1.31 -10.10 7.01
CA VAL A 497 1.49 -8.70 7.41
C VAL A 497 0.13 -8.08 7.67
N THR A 498 0.03 -7.37 8.78
CA THR A 498 -1.21 -6.77 9.25
C THR A 498 -0.96 -5.33 9.68
N THR A 499 -2.01 -4.51 9.62
CA THR A 499 -1.92 -3.07 9.88
C THR A 499 -1.62 -2.71 11.34
N ASP A 500 -1.69 -3.68 12.25
CA ASP A 500 -1.35 -3.52 13.67
C ASP A 500 0.13 -3.78 13.97
N MET A 501 0.92 -4.23 12.98
CA MET A 501 2.37 -4.42 13.12
C MET A 501 3.14 -3.09 13.14
N LEU A 502 2.56 -2.03 12.60
CA LEU A 502 3.22 -0.74 12.44
C LEU A 502 2.34 0.41 12.95
N ASP A 503 2.96 1.33 13.68
CA ASP A 503 2.36 2.57 14.10
C ASP A 503 2.18 3.49 12.90
N GLN A 504 0.95 3.92 12.67
CA GLN A 504 0.59 4.73 11.53
C GLN A 504 1.20 6.14 11.57
N SER A 505 1.65 6.64 12.73
CA SER A 505 2.42 7.88 12.80
C SER A 505 3.72 7.86 11.99
N ILE A 506 4.18 6.68 11.54
CA ILE A 506 5.32 6.56 10.61
C ILE A 506 5.16 7.44 9.37
N ILE A 507 3.95 7.61 8.84
CA ILE A 507 3.70 8.39 7.63
C ILE A 507 4.03 9.88 7.80
N THR A 508 4.00 10.35 9.04
CA THR A 508 4.34 11.75 9.39
C THR A 508 5.84 11.99 9.44
N SER A 509 6.65 10.93 9.56
CA SER A 509 8.11 11.05 9.56
C SER A 509 8.60 11.57 8.21
N PRO A 510 9.56 12.52 8.17
CA PRO A 510 10.18 12.96 6.92
C PRO A 510 10.98 11.84 6.23
N ARG A 511 11.27 10.75 6.93
CA ARG A 511 11.98 9.56 6.43
C ARG A 511 11.07 8.57 5.69
N PHE A 512 9.76 8.66 5.90
CA PHE A 512 8.80 7.82 5.19
C PHE A 512 8.62 8.31 3.75
N VAL A 513 8.72 7.37 2.81
CA VAL A 513 8.71 7.64 1.37
C VAL A 513 7.99 6.53 0.62
N TRP A 514 7.57 6.82 -0.60
CA TRP A 514 7.04 5.85 -1.54
C TRP A 514 7.94 5.73 -2.77
N LEU A 515 8.07 4.49 -3.24
CA LEU A 515 8.91 4.13 -4.38
C LEU A 515 8.07 3.39 -5.43
N PRO A 516 8.02 3.84 -6.69
CA PRO A 516 7.47 3.05 -7.77
C PRO A 516 8.31 1.78 -8.00
N VAL A 517 7.62 0.69 -8.28
CA VAL A 517 8.21 -0.59 -8.67
C VAL A 517 7.93 -0.84 -10.14
N VAL A 518 8.96 -1.14 -10.91
CA VAL A 518 8.91 -1.45 -12.36
C VAL A 518 9.41 -2.86 -12.60
N TYR A 519 9.29 -3.40 -13.82
CA TYR A 519 9.92 -4.69 -14.11
C TYR A 519 11.43 -4.61 -13.99
N ALA A 520 12.06 -5.68 -13.50
CA ALA A 520 13.50 -5.82 -13.58
C ALA A 520 13.96 -5.80 -15.06
N THR A 521 14.48 -4.67 -15.49
CA THR A 521 15.10 -4.51 -16.80
C THR A 521 16.62 -4.55 -16.67
N ASP A 522 17.30 -4.71 -17.80
CA ASP A 522 18.72 -4.36 -17.83
C ASP A 522 18.86 -2.86 -17.54
N ARG A 523 19.76 -2.51 -16.64
CA ARG A 523 19.82 -1.18 -16.03
C ARG A 523 20.06 -0.07 -17.07
N ALA A 524 20.70 -0.38 -18.19
CA ALA A 524 21.17 0.61 -19.15
C ALA A 524 20.11 1.16 -20.14
N GLN A 525 18.83 0.84 -19.99
CA GLN A 525 17.84 1.18 -21.01
C GLN A 525 17.18 2.53 -20.75
N LYS A 526 17.29 3.43 -21.74
CA LYS A 526 16.74 4.80 -21.74
C LYS A 526 15.22 4.85 -21.98
N ASP A 527 14.58 3.70 -22.11
CA ASP A 527 13.18 3.61 -22.45
C ASP A 527 12.30 3.72 -21.20
N PHE A 528 11.09 4.23 -21.39
CA PHE A 528 10.12 4.35 -20.31
C PHE A 528 9.59 2.97 -19.90
N GLN A 529 9.50 2.74 -18.61
CA GLN A 529 9.11 1.49 -17.98
C GLN A 529 7.76 1.66 -17.27
N PRO A 530 6.83 0.71 -17.43
CA PRO A 530 5.54 0.78 -16.77
C PRO A 530 5.69 0.59 -15.26
N ILE A 531 5.09 1.48 -14.49
CA ILE A 531 4.96 1.34 -13.04
C ILE A 531 3.99 0.19 -12.77
N ARG A 532 4.39 -0.81 -11.98
CA ARG A 532 3.51 -1.92 -11.59
C ARG A 532 2.69 -1.60 -10.36
N TYR A 533 3.36 -1.04 -9.36
CA TYR A 533 2.78 -0.66 -8.07
C TYR A 533 3.76 0.25 -7.33
N PHE A 534 3.38 0.70 -6.14
CA PHE A 534 4.24 1.44 -5.24
C PHE A 534 4.48 0.64 -3.97
N VAL A 535 5.66 0.80 -3.38
CA VAL A 535 6.02 0.19 -2.12
C VAL A 535 6.43 1.27 -1.11
N PRO A 536 6.00 1.17 0.15
CA PRO A 536 6.47 2.09 1.17
C PRO A 536 7.94 1.78 1.50
N GLY A 537 8.69 2.84 1.76
CA GLY A 537 10.06 2.80 2.20
C GLY A 537 10.29 3.73 3.38
N PHE A 538 11.30 3.41 4.17
CA PHE A 538 11.78 4.26 5.25
C PHE A 538 13.27 4.50 5.05
N ILE A 539 13.70 5.76 5.01
CA ILE A 539 15.12 6.12 4.89
C ILE A 539 15.79 5.74 6.22
N THR A 540 16.50 4.62 6.22
CA THR A 540 17.23 4.03 7.35
C THR A 540 18.21 2.99 6.81
N ASP A 541 19.29 2.79 7.54
CA ASP A 541 20.25 1.70 7.35
C ASP A 541 20.05 0.56 8.37
N GLU A 542 18.90 0.54 9.06
CA GLU A 542 18.45 -0.64 9.79
C GLU A 542 18.34 -1.84 8.86
N THR A 543 18.73 -2.99 9.36
CA THR A 543 18.47 -4.28 8.73
C THR A 543 17.75 -5.18 9.72
N GLN A 544 17.30 -6.35 9.26
CA GLN A 544 16.68 -7.34 10.13
C GLN A 544 17.58 -7.76 11.31
N THR A 545 18.89 -7.54 11.21
CA THR A 545 19.89 -8.00 12.19
C THR A 545 20.77 -6.91 12.76
N ALA A 546 20.73 -5.69 12.22
CA ALA A 546 21.57 -4.58 12.65
C ALA A 546 20.75 -3.31 12.91
N PRO A 547 21.02 -2.59 14.02
CA PRO A 547 20.39 -1.30 14.27
C PRO A 547 20.94 -0.23 13.31
N ALA A 548 20.21 0.88 13.16
CA ALA A 548 20.66 2.02 12.37
C ALA A 548 22.01 2.55 12.87
N THR A 549 22.84 2.99 11.93
CA THR A 549 24.11 3.65 12.24
C THR A 549 23.88 5.10 12.69
N ALA A 550 24.97 5.83 12.93
CA ALA A 550 24.89 7.27 13.19
C ALA A 550 24.45 8.09 11.97
N GLY A 551 24.67 7.59 10.75
CA GLY A 551 24.20 8.21 9.52
C GLY A 551 22.72 7.96 9.27
N ASN A 552 22.18 6.86 9.82
CA ASN A 552 20.78 6.44 9.73
C ASN A 552 20.24 6.59 8.31
N GLY A 553 20.71 5.76 7.41
CA GLY A 553 20.27 5.75 6.02
C GLY A 553 21.12 6.58 5.06
N LEU A 554 22.12 7.31 5.55
CA LEU A 554 22.99 8.16 4.73
C LEU A 554 24.47 7.78 4.90
N ASP A 555 25.08 7.31 3.81
CA ASP A 555 26.54 7.28 3.69
C ASP A 555 27.01 8.51 2.92
N ILE A 556 27.81 9.37 3.54
CA ILE A 556 28.20 10.67 2.98
C ILE A 556 29.70 10.72 2.70
N ASN A 557 30.06 11.34 1.58
CA ASN A 557 31.43 11.68 1.23
C ASN A 557 31.52 13.16 0.86
N GLY A 558 31.87 14.00 1.84
CA GLY A 558 31.85 15.46 1.68
C GLY A 558 30.42 15.99 1.51
N ASN A 559 30.16 16.75 0.46
CA ASN A 559 28.83 17.27 0.12
C ASN A 559 28.06 16.36 -0.86
N SER A 560 28.30 15.05 -0.79
CA SER A 560 27.69 14.06 -1.67
C SER A 560 27.18 12.90 -0.84
N VAL A 561 25.93 12.49 -1.09
CA VAL A 561 25.46 11.17 -0.65
C VAL A 561 26.15 10.15 -1.54
N LYS A 562 26.80 9.17 -0.93
CA LYS A 562 27.45 8.04 -1.59
C LYS A 562 26.49 6.86 -1.70
N VAL A 563 25.77 6.56 -0.61
CA VAL A 563 24.74 5.52 -0.56
C VAL A 563 23.55 6.06 0.21
N LEU A 564 22.36 5.93 -0.38
CA LEU A 564 21.10 6.11 0.32
C LEU A 564 20.54 4.73 0.67
N HIS A 565 20.38 4.44 1.95
CA HIS A 565 19.76 3.21 2.41
C HIS A 565 18.27 3.45 2.69
N ILE A 566 17.45 2.54 2.19
CA ILE A 566 16.00 2.54 2.40
C ILE A 566 15.57 1.13 2.78
N PHE A 567 14.84 1.00 3.88
CA PHE A 567 14.15 -0.25 4.20
C PHE A 567 12.75 -0.20 3.61
N THR A 568 12.47 -1.05 2.63
CA THR A 568 11.13 -1.21 2.07
C THR A 568 10.37 -2.30 2.78
N PHE A 569 9.05 -2.18 2.87
CA PHE A 569 8.22 -3.13 3.62
C PHE A 569 6.87 -3.31 2.96
N ASN A 570 6.12 -4.33 3.39
CA ASN A 570 4.85 -4.66 2.80
C ASN A 570 3.83 -3.55 3.07
N ARG A 571 3.15 -3.09 2.02
CA ARG A 571 2.11 -2.06 2.09
C ARG A 571 1.01 -2.41 3.09
N ASP A 572 0.73 -3.70 3.29
CA ASP A 572 -0.31 -4.18 4.21
C ASP A 572 0.02 -3.88 5.69
N ALA A 573 1.27 -3.50 6.01
CA ALA A 573 1.64 -2.99 7.34
C ALA A 573 1.07 -1.59 7.61
N LEU A 574 0.63 -0.87 6.57
CA LEU A 574 0.00 0.43 6.68
C LEU A 574 -1.51 0.25 6.66
N VAL A 575 -2.19 0.90 7.61
CA VAL A 575 -3.60 1.18 7.45
C VAL A 575 -3.70 2.11 6.24
N PRO A 576 -4.61 1.86 5.28
CA PRO A 576 -5.10 2.92 4.43
C PRO A 576 -5.78 3.95 5.35
N LEU A 577 -5.01 4.87 5.95
CA LEU A 577 -5.52 5.79 6.96
C LEU A 577 -6.71 6.54 6.37
N GLU A 578 -7.79 6.66 7.13
CA GLU A 578 -8.97 7.46 6.74
C GLU A 578 -8.58 8.93 6.46
N ASP A 579 -7.51 9.38 7.13
CA ASP A 579 -6.90 10.70 6.98
C ASP A 579 -5.54 10.68 6.26
N SER A 580 -5.14 9.54 5.67
CA SER A 580 -3.89 9.51 4.90
C SER A 580 -3.99 10.58 3.82
N ASP A 581 -2.89 11.28 3.54
CA ASP A 581 -2.75 12.20 2.40
C ASP A 581 -2.88 11.48 1.05
N SER A 582 -3.73 10.46 0.95
CA SER A 582 -4.36 10.04 -0.28
C SER A 582 -4.77 11.29 -1.06
N VAL A 583 -4.28 11.34 -2.28
CA VAL A 583 -4.61 12.44 -3.17
C VAL A 583 -6.07 12.36 -3.53
N ASP A 584 -6.63 13.54 -3.81
CA ASP A 584 -7.96 13.69 -4.38
C ASP A 584 -8.15 12.64 -5.47
N TYR A 585 -9.28 11.95 -5.44
CA TYR A 585 -9.56 10.91 -6.41
C TYR A 585 -9.42 11.49 -7.83
N ASP A 586 -8.51 10.88 -8.58
CA ASP A 586 -8.27 11.18 -9.98
C ASP A 586 -8.74 9.99 -10.82
N ASP A 587 -9.76 10.24 -11.64
CA ASP A 587 -10.39 9.21 -12.46
C ASP A 587 -9.45 8.70 -13.56
N SER A 588 -8.43 9.49 -13.92
CA SER A 588 -7.42 9.11 -14.90
C SER A 588 -6.46 8.03 -14.40
N VAL A 589 -6.33 7.91 -13.07
CA VAL A 589 -5.40 6.95 -12.46
C VAL A 589 -6.07 5.61 -12.16
N GLY A 590 -7.38 5.62 -11.93
CA GLY A 590 -8.14 4.43 -11.56
C GLY A 590 -7.76 3.88 -10.18
N GLY A 591 -8.54 2.91 -9.70
CA GLY A 591 -8.34 2.30 -8.38
C GLY A 591 -8.60 3.27 -7.22
N GLY A 592 -9.80 3.19 -6.64
CA GLY A 592 -10.16 3.99 -5.47
C GLY A 592 -10.44 3.15 -4.23
N THR A 593 -10.13 3.69 -3.07
CA THR A 593 -10.55 3.15 -1.77
C THR A 593 -11.66 4.03 -1.21
N VAL A 594 -12.67 3.40 -0.62
CA VAL A 594 -13.84 4.08 -0.06
C VAL A 594 -13.65 4.18 1.44
N HIS A 595 -13.79 5.39 1.97
CA HIS A 595 -13.68 5.68 3.40
C HIS A 595 -14.95 6.35 3.91
N LEU A 596 -15.30 6.11 5.17
CA LEU A 596 -16.20 7.01 5.90
C LEU A 596 -15.42 8.27 6.26
N VAL A 597 -16.08 9.42 6.15
CA VAL A 597 -15.54 10.74 6.47
C VAL A 597 -16.57 11.43 7.36
N GLY A 598 -16.21 11.79 8.60
CA GLY A 598 -17.17 12.42 9.51
C GLY A 598 -16.74 12.51 10.95
#